data_AF-A0A7S4EJN9-F1
#
_entry.id   AF-A0A7S4EJN9-F1
#
_cell.length_a   1.000
_cell.length_b   1.000
_cell.length_c   1.000
_cell.angle_alpha   90.00
_cell.angle_beta   90.00
_cell.angle_gamma   90.00
#
_symmetry.space_group_name_H-M   'P 1'
#
loop_
_entity.id
_entity.type
_entity.pdbx_description
1 polymer ?
#
loop_
_entity_poly.entity_id
_entity_poly.type
_entity_poly.pdbx_seq_one_letter_code
_entity_poly.pdbx_strand_id
1 'polypeptide(L)'
;MQLIPKDVSVYHLEGGILAYLDEVSEKESLFDGDCYVFDQRVAVTYENLPSTNFRQKCHGCRHPLSNKDLERDDYHHGISCRYCADKLTDQQKSRFAQRQHQMELALKEGRQHIYDPKEEAPTENEKKKSRQR
;
A
#
# COMPACT_ATOMS: atom_id res chain seq x y z
N MET A 1 -3.81 18.12 22.55
CA MET A 1 -3.31 18.60 21.25
C MET A 1 -4.41 18.33 20.23
N GLN A 2 -5.07 19.36 19.73
CA GLN A 2 -6.19 19.20 18.79
C GLN A 2 -5.61 19.23 17.37
N LEU A 3 -5.60 18.08 16.70
CA LEU A 3 -4.94 17.90 15.40
C LEU A 3 -5.75 18.48 14.22
N ILE A 4 -7.02 18.81 14.43
CA ILE A 4 -7.93 19.33 13.40
C ILE A 4 -8.58 20.62 13.94
N PRO A 5 -8.57 21.73 13.16
CA PRO A 5 -9.24 22.97 13.54
C PRO A 5 -10.74 22.76 13.81
N LYS A 6 -11.32 23.48 14.77
CA LYS A 6 -12.73 23.30 15.19
C LYS A 6 -13.74 23.76 14.13
N ASP A 7 -13.31 24.60 13.21
CA ASP A 7 -14.05 25.17 12.10
C ASP A 7 -14.05 24.28 10.85
N VAL A 8 -13.26 23.19 10.84
CA VAL A 8 -13.24 22.22 9.75
C VAL A 8 -14.25 21.12 10.03
N SER A 9 -15.28 21.05 9.19
CA SER A 9 -16.24 19.93 9.20
C SER A 9 -15.54 18.64 8.77
N VAL A 10 -15.61 17.61 9.62
CA VAL A 10 -15.09 16.27 9.32
C VAL A 10 -16.26 15.36 9.02
N TYR A 11 -16.22 14.72 7.85
CA TYR A 11 -17.23 13.77 7.40
C TYR A 11 -16.66 12.36 7.34
N HIS A 12 -17.53 11.38 7.55
CA HIS A 12 -17.21 9.97 7.39
C HIS A 12 -17.90 9.46 6.13
N LEU A 13 -17.14 8.77 5.27
CA LEU A 13 -17.70 8.04 4.13
C LEU A 13 -18.24 6.70 4.62
N GLU A 14 -19.56 6.54 4.62
CA GLU A 14 -20.20 5.25 4.90
C GLU A 14 -19.78 4.24 3.82
N GLY A 15 -19.19 3.11 4.22
CA GLY A 15 -18.60 2.14 3.28
C GLY A 15 -17.17 2.46 2.80
N GLY A 16 -16.59 3.58 3.23
CA GLY A 16 -15.21 3.97 2.92
C GLY A 16 -15.00 4.49 1.50
N ILE A 17 -13.72 4.70 1.13
CA ILE A 17 -13.37 5.32 -0.16
C ILE A 17 -13.82 4.51 -1.38
N LEU A 18 -13.84 3.17 -1.29
CA LEU A 18 -14.22 2.32 -2.41
C LEU A 18 -15.72 2.46 -2.73
N ALA A 19 -16.58 2.47 -1.71
CA ALA A 19 -18.01 2.70 -1.90
C ALA A 19 -18.28 4.09 -2.49
N TYR A 20 -17.55 5.11 -2.02
CA TYR A 20 -17.66 6.47 -2.57
C TYR A 20 -17.32 6.53 -4.07
N LEU A 21 -16.21 5.90 -4.49
CA LEU A 21 -15.80 5.87 -5.88
C LEU A 21 -16.76 5.09 -6.78
N ASP A 22 -17.42 4.06 -6.24
CA ASP A 22 -18.44 3.28 -6.95
C ASP A 22 -19.76 4.06 -7.13
N GLU A 23 -20.14 4.91 -6.17
CA GLU A 23 -21.44 5.60 -6.15
C GLU A 23 -21.42 7.00 -6.76
N VAL A 24 -20.29 7.72 -6.68
CA VAL A 24 -20.18 9.13 -7.09
C VAL A 24 -19.41 9.24 -8.39
N SER A 25 -19.97 9.88 -9.41
CA SER A 25 -19.31 10.05 -10.73
C SER A 25 -18.03 10.91 -10.65
N GLU A 26 -17.04 10.69 -11.53
CA GLU A 26 -15.77 11.44 -11.52
C GLU A 26 -15.98 12.96 -11.61
N LYS A 27 -17.01 13.40 -12.34
CA LYS A 27 -17.34 14.83 -12.50
C LYS A 27 -17.93 15.47 -11.23
N GLU A 28 -18.53 14.66 -10.37
CA GLU A 28 -19.16 15.09 -9.11
C GLU A 28 -18.29 14.74 -7.90
N SER A 29 -17.23 13.96 -8.13
CA SER A 29 -16.27 13.54 -7.13
C SER A 29 -15.45 14.71 -6.62
N LEU A 30 -15.32 14.79 -5.31
CA LEU A 30 -14.39 15.69 -4.62
C LEU A 30 -13.04 15.00 -4.34
N PHE A 31 -12.90 13.72 -4.70
CA PHE A 31 -11.67 12.97 -4.55
C PHE A 31 -10.70 13.33 -5.68
N ASP A 32 -9.48 13.71 -5.29
CA ASP A 32 -8.36 14.01 -6.19
C ASP A 32 -7.10 13.29 -5.68
N GLY A 33 -6.41 12.59 -6.58
CA GLY A 33 -5.17 11.86 -6.29
C GLY A 33 -5.35 10.37 -5.96
N ASP A 34 -4.63 9.92 -4.93
CA ASP A 34 -4.30 8.52 -4.69
C ASP A 34 -4.61 8.10 -3.24
N CYS A 35 -5.34 7.00 -3.04
CA CYS A 35 -5.72 6.53 -1.69
C CYS A 35 -5.02 5.22 -1.27
N TYR A 36 -4.14 5.28 -0.27
CA TYR A 36 -3.45 4.11 0.27
C TYR A 36 -4.40 3.14 0.97
N VAL A 37 -4.44 1.89 0.52
CA VAL A 37 -5.28 0.83 1.11
C VAL A 37 -4.42 -0.13 1.93
N PHE A 38 -4.93 -0.57 3.08
CA PHE A 38 -4.16 -1.32 4.07
C PHE A 38 -3.75 -2.74 3.63
N ASP A 39 -4.34 -3.26 2.55
CA ASP A 39 -4.04 -4.59 1.99
C ASP A 39 -2.77 -4.64 1.12
N GLN A 40 -1.89 -3.66 1.32
CA GLN A 40 -0.61 -3.49 0.61
C GLN A 40 -0.73 -2.85 -0.79
N ARG A 41 -1.95 -2.54 -1.25
CA ARG A 41 -2.14 -1.69 -2.44
C ARG A 41 -1.89 -0.23 -2.08
N VAL A 42 -1.08 0.45 -2.88
CA VAL A 42 -0.56 1.77 -2.51
C VAL A 42 -1.43 2.92 -2.98
N ALA A 43 -2.20 2.72 -4.05
CA ALA A 43 -3.35 3.54 -4.28
C ALA A 43 -4.38 2.90 -5.21
N VAL A 44 -5.64 3.24 -4.97
CA VAL A 44 -6.72 3.10 -5.96
C VAL A 44 -6.94 4.46 -6.63
N THR A 45 -7.00 4.46 -7.96
CA THR A 45 -7.53 5.60 -8.74
C THR A 45 -9.05 5.64 -8.64
N TYR A 46 -9.69 6.68 -9.18
CA TYR A 46 -11.15 6.76 -9.26
C TYR A 46 -11.77 5.49 -9.89
N GLU A 47 -11.11 4.92 -10.90
CA GLU A 47 -11.51 3.69 -11.60
C GLU A 47 -11.29 2.40 -10.76
N ASN A 48 -10.93 2.54 -9.49
CA ASN A 48 -10.57 1.44 -8.58
C ASN A 48 -9.40 0.58 -9.14
N LEU A 49 -8.53 1.20 -9.93
CA LEU A 49 -7.34 0.58 -10.48
C LEU A 49 -6.11 0.90 -9.63
N PRO A 50 -5.09 0.02 -9.59
CA PRO A 50 -3.82 0.35 -8.96
C PRO A 50 -3.25 1.63 -9.54
N SER A 51 -2.92 2.58 -8.67
CA SER A 51 -2.26 3.82 -9.06
C SER A 51 -0.95 3.55 -9.79
N THR A 52 -0.72 4.29 -10.86
CA THR A 52 0.55 4.30 -11.59
C THR A 52 1.61 5.17 -10.92
N ASN A 53 1.19 6.09 -10.05
CA ASN A 53 2.07 7.05 -9.38
C ASN A 53 2.86 6.40 -8.24
N PHE A 54 2.21 5.53 -7.46
CA PHE A 54 2.80 4.90 -6.29
C PHE A 54 2.64 3.39 -6.33
N ARG A 55 3.76 2.65 -6.28
CA ARG A 55 3.78 1.20 -6.49
C ARG A 55 3.79 0.41 -5.19
N GLN A 56 4.54 0.89 -4.19
CA GLN A 56 4.71 0.20 -2.91
C GLN A 56 5.08 1.18 -1.79
N LYS A 57 4.88 0.77 -0.53
CA LYS A 57 5.40 1.52 0.62
C LYS A 57 6.81 1.08 0.96
N CYS A 58 7.63 1.97 1.50
CA CYS A 58 8.89 1.60 2.12
C CYS A 58 8.63 0.73 3.36
N HIS A 59 9.25 -0.44 3.46
CA HIS A 59 9.12 -1.30 4.64
C HIS A 59 9.87 -0.76 5.88
N GLY A 60 10.79 0.19 5.69
CA GLY A 60 11.49 0.87 6.79
C GLY A 60 10.67 1.99 7.41
N CYS A 61 10.15 2.93 6.61
CA CYS A 61 9.47 4.14 7.11
C CYS A 61 7.99 4.26 6.73
N ARG A 62 7.42 3.31 5.98
CA ARG A 62 6.03 3.27 5.50
C ARG A 62 5.63 4.37 4.51
N HIS A 63 6.57 5.18 4.04
CA HIS A 63 6.29 6.19 3.03
C HIS A 63 5.91 5.53 1.68
N PRO A 64 4.85 5.98 1.00
CA PRO A 64 4.54 5.56 -0.38
C PRO A 64 5.71 5.89 -1.32
N LEU A 65 6.08 4.98 -2.20
CA LEU A 65 7.17 5.13 -3.15
C LEU A 65 6.64 5.13 -4.57
N SER A 66 7.04 6.15 -5.33
CA SER A 66 6.79 6.20 -6.77
C SER A 66 7.76 5.30 -7.54
N ASN A 67 7.47 5.05 -8.82
CA ASN A 67 8.40 4.28 -9.67
C ASN A 67 9.81 4.90 -9.68
N LYS A 68 9.88 6.24 -9.76
CA LYS A 68 11.14 6.98 -9.71
C LYS A 68 11.87 6.82 -8.38
N ASP A 69 11.16 6.63 -7.28
CA ASP A 69 11.79 6.40 -5.97
C ASP A 69 12.40 4.99 -5.87
N LEU A 70 11.81 4.01 -6.56
CA LEU A 70 12.32 2.63 -6.59
C LEU A 70 13.56 2.45 -7.46
N GLU A 71 13.78 3.34 -8.42
CA GLU A 71 14.93 3.34 -9.33
C GLU A 71 16.17 4.03 -8.74
N ARG A 72 16.07 4.61 -7.53
CA ARG A 72 17.17 5.33 -6.91
C ARG A 72 18.18 4.38 -6.27
N ASP A 73 19.44 4.80 -6.27
CA ASP A 73 20.53 4.07 -5.60
C ASP A 73 20.37 4.00 -4.07
N ASP A 74 19.69 4.99 -3.48
CA ASP A 74 19.40 5.05 -2.03
C ASP A 74 18.22 4.16 -1.61
N TYR A 75 17.58 3.49 -2.58
CA TYR A 75 16.51 2.54 -2.33
C TYR A 75 17.08 1.12 -2.17
N HIS A 76 16.82 0.54 -1.00
CA HIS A 76 17.13 -0.84 -0.69
C HIS A 76 15.84 -1.55 -0.30
N HIS A 77 15.39 -2.47 -1.17
CA HIS A 77 14.12 -3.16 -0.97
C HIS A 77 14.03 -3.82 0.40
N GLY A 78 12.88 -3.66 1.08
CA GLY A 78 12.68 -4.16 2.44
C GLY A 78 13.38 -3.36 3.55
N ILE A 79 14.32 -2.46 3.22
CA ILE A 79 15.24 -1.82 4.18
C ILE A 79 15.00 -0.31 4.27
N SER A 80 15.24 0.42 3.18
CA SER A 80 15.27 1.90 3.19
C SER A 80 14.84 2.50 1.85
N CYS A 81 14.53 3.80 1.88
CA CYS A 81 14.29 4.63 0.71
C CYS A 81 14.89 6.02 0.91
N ARG A 82 14.84 6.87 -0.11
CA ARG A 82 15.26 8.29 -0.04
C ARG A 82 14.75 9.09 1.16
N TYR A 83 13.62 8.71 1.76
CA TYR A 83 13.02 9.45 2.87
C TYR A 83 13.58 9.06 4.24
N CYS A 84 14.22 7.89 4.34
CA CYS A 84 14.72 7.35 5.60
C CYS A 84 16.14 6.79 5.56
N ALA A 85 16.79 6.63 4.40
CA ALA A 85 18.13 6.04 4.29
C ALA A 85 19.15 6.68 5.25
N ASP A 86 19.11 8.01 5.39
CA ASP A 86 20.01 8.78 6.26
C ASP A 86 19.53 8.90 7.71
N LYS A 87 18.27 8.53 7.99
CA LYS A 87 17.67 8.60 9.33
C LYS A 87 17.76 7.28 10.09
N LEU A 88 18.04 6.18 9.38
CA LEU A 88 18.10 4.84 9.96
C LEU A 88 19.49 4.57 10.54
N THR A 89 19.52 4.06 11.77
CA THR A 89 20.75 3.55 12.39
C THR A 89 21.18 2.24 11.74
N ASP A 90 22.45 1.89 11.86
CA ASP A 90 22.98 0.63 11.31
C ASP A 90 22.28 -0.59 11.93
N GLN A 91 21.94 -0.51 13.22
CA GLN A 91 21.16 -1.56 13.89
C GLN A 91 19.76 -1.72 13.28
N GLN A 92 19.09 -0.61 12.92
CA GLN A 92 17.79 -0.67 12.24
C GLN A 92 17.93 -1.25 10.83
N LYS A 93 18.93 -0.81 10.06
CA LYS A 93 19.23 -1.33 8.71
C LYS A 93 19.47 -2.83 8.75
N SER A 94 20.30 -3.31 9.68
CA SER A 94 20.61 -4.73 9.86
C SER A 94 19.35 -5.56 10.20
N ARG A 95 18.51 -5.09 11.14
CA ARG A 95 17.25 -5.76 11.47
C ARG A 95 16.29 -5.84 10.29
N PHE A 96 16.20 -4.77 9.49
CA PHE A 96 15.32 -4.73 8.33
C PHE A 96 15.83 -5.64 7.21
N ALA A 97 17.14 -5.67 6.98
CA ALA A 97 17.79 -6.58 6.04
C ALA A 97 17.55 -8.05 6.45
N GLN A 98 17.69 -8.37 7.73
CA GLN A 98 17.42 -9.72 8.21
C GLN A 98 15.96 -10.13 8.00
N ARG A 99 15.00 -9.23 8.29
CA ARG A 99 13.57 -9.49 8.02
C ARG A 99 13.35 -9.75 6.52
N GLN A 100 13.89 -8.91 5.65
CA GLN A 100 13.76 -9.05 4.21
C GLN A 100 14.34 -10.39 3.73
N HIS A 101 15.52 -10.75 4.23
CA HIS A 101 16.15 -12.03 3.92
C HIS A 101 15.30 -13.24 4.36
N GLN A 102 14.69 -13.20 5.54
CA GLN A 102 13.79 -14.27 6.00
C GLN A 102 12.53 -14.41 5.13
N MET A 103 12.01 -13.30 4.61
CA MET A 103 10.89 -13.30 3.67
C MET A 103 11.29 -13.90 2.31
N GLU A 104 12.46 -13.54 1.79
CA GLU A 104 12.99 -14.09 0.53
C GLU A 104 13.26 -15.59 0.61
N LEU A 105 13.83 -16.06 1.73
CA LEU A 105 14.00 -17.49 1.98
C LEU A 105 12.66 -18.21 2.02
N ALA A 106 11.66 -17.64 2.71
CA ALA A 106 10.33 -18.22 2.79
C ALA A 106 9.70 -18.38 1.39
N LEU A 107 9.76 -17.32 0.58
CA LEU A 107 9.27 -17.33 -0.80
C LEU A 107 9.98 -18.39 -1.65
N LYS A 108 11.31 -18.49 -1.55
CA LYS A 108 12.11 -19.46 -2.30
C LYS A 108 11.78 -20.91 -1.91
N GLU A 109 11.44 -21.13 -0.65
CA GLU A 109 11.06 -22.44 -0.10
C GLU A 109 9.56 -22.75 -0.29
N GLY A 110 8.77 -21.81 -0.85
CA GLY A 110 7.33 -21.95 -1.01
C GLY A 110 6.56 -22.00 0.31
N ARG A 111 7.17 -21.53 1.40
CA ARG A 111 6.54 -21.44 2.73
C ARG A 111 6.00 -20.02 2.94
N GLN A 112 4.84 -19.91 3.60
CA GLN A 112 4.36 -18.60 4.04
C GLN A 112 5.28 -18.04 5.13
N HIS A 113 5.63 -16.77 4.98
CA HIS A 113 6.22 -15.97 6.03
C HIS A 113 5.12 -15.38 6.94
N ILE A 114 5.45 -15.08 8.20
CA ILE A 114 4.52 -14.58 9.24
C ILE A 114 3.75 -13.31 8.80
N TYR A 115 4.31 -12.55 7.85
CA TYR A 115 3.75 -11.28 7.36
C TYR A 115 3.16 -11.35 5.95
N ASP A 116 3.13 -12.53 5.34
CA ASP A 116 2.47 -12.67 4.04
C ASP A 116 0.96 -12.45 4.23
N PRO A 117 0.30 -11.69 3.34
CA PRO A 117 -1.14 -11.62 3.35
C PRO A 117 -1.66 -13.05 3.20
N LYS A 118 -2.62 -13.44 4.04
CA LYS A 118 -3.29 -14.72 3.87
C LYS A 118 -3.92 -14.70 2.47
N GLU A 119 -3.48 -15.57 1.58
CA GLU A 119 -4.27 -15.87 0.39
C GLU A 119 -5.57 -16.52 0.89
N GLU A 120 -6.62 -15.73 1.00
CA GLU A 120 -7.95 -16.28 1.19
C GLU A 120 -8.35 -16.98 -0.10
N ALA A 121 -8.78 -18.25 0.02
CA ALA A 121 -9.23 -19.01 -1.13
C ALA A 121 -10.38 -18.26 -1.84
N PRO A 122 -10.34 -18.11 -3.18
CA PRO A 122 -11.36 -17.34 -3.90
C PRO A 122 -12.75 -17.87 -3.61
N THR A 123 -13.64 -16.94 -3.27
CA THR A 123 -15.02 -17.24 -2.91
C THR A 123 -15.78 -17.82 -4.12
N GLU A 124 -16.87 -18.56 -3.88
CA GLU A 124 -17.70 -19.10 -4.97
C GLU A 124 -18.23 -18.01 -5.92
N ASN A 125 -18.44 -16.79 -5.42
CA ASN A 125 -18.88 -15.65 -6.22
C ASN A 125 -17.80 -15.13 -7.16
N GLU A 126 -16.53 -15.13 -6.75
CA GLU A 126 -15.39 -14.75 -7.61
C GLU A 126 -15.12 -15.81 -8.68
N LYS A 127 -15.28 -17.10 -8.33
CA LYS A 127 -15.21 -18.22 -9.28
C LYS A 127 -16.30 -18.11 -10.36
N LYS A 128 -17.53 -17.70 -9.99
CA LYS A 128 -18.64 -17.49 -10.92
C LYS A 128 -18.38 -16.31 -11.87
N LYS A 129 -17.82 -15.19 -11.40
CA LYS A 129 -17.46 -14.03 -12.25
C LYS A 129 -16.33 -14.36 -13.24
N SER A 130 -15.35 -15.19 -12.86
CA SER A 130 -14.25 -15.59 -13.78
C SER A 130 -14.69 -16.53 -14.91
N ARG A 131 -15.78 -17.29 -14.70
CA ARG A 131 -16.34 -18.24 -15.68
C ARG A 131 -17.26 -17.61 -16.72
N GLN A 132 -17.58 -16.32 -16.59
CA GLN A 132 -18.47 -15.59 -17.50
C GLN A 132 -17.74 -14.55 -18.36
N ARG A 133 -16.40 -14.56 -18.38
CA ARG A 133 -15.56 -13.80 -19.32
C ARG A 133 -14.99 -14.73 -20.39
#